data_AF-A0A257RXB4-F1
#
_entry.id   AF-A0A257RXB4-F1
#
_cell.length_a   1.000
_cell.length_b   1.000
_cell.length_c   1.000
_cell.angle_alpha   90.00
_cell.angle_beta   90.00
_cell.angle_gamma   90.00
#
_symmetry.space_group_name_H-M   'P 1'
#
loop_
_entity.id
_entity.type
_entity.pdbx_description
1 polymer ?
#
loop_
_entity_poly.entity_id
_entity_poly.type
_entity_poly.pdbx_seq_one_letter_code
_entity_poly.pdbx_strand_id
1 'polypeptide(L)' 'MSLVLPERAQKPRAQGLTMVIDNGLPTKQFIDVIESHGEHIDFIKFGWGTSVVSSNFARKLQVVKEAGI' A
#
# COMPACT_ATOMS: atom_id res chain seq x y z
N MET A 1 24.93 4.49 -17.98
CA MET A 1 24.12 5.51 -18.68
C MET A 1 22.81 5.62 -17.92
N SER A 2 22.49 6.79 -17.34
CA SER A 2 21.27 6.99 -16.56
C SER A 2 20.13 7.46 -17.45
N LEU A 3 18.89 7.11 -17.08
CA LEU A 3 17.69 7.61 -17.73
C LEU A 3 17.34 9.01 -17.20
N VAL A 4 16.77 9.85 -18.06
CA VAL A 4 16.13 11.11 -17.65
C VAL A 4 14.67 10.79 -17.33
N LEU A 5 14.27 10.98 -16.07
CA LEU A 5 12.93 10.67 -15.57
C LEU A 5 12.28 11.92 -14.96
N PRO A 6 10.94 12.01 -14.92
CA PRO A 6 10.24 13.08 -14.21
C PRO A 6 10.54 13.07 -12.72
N GLU A 7 10.52 14.25 -12.10
CA GLU A 7 10.61 14.37 -10.65
C GLU A 7 9.35 13.82 -9.96
N ARG A 8 9.53 13.13 -8.83
CA ARG A 8 8.45 12.61 -8.00
C ARG A 8 8.61 13.09 -6.56
N ALA A 9 7.50 13.48 -5.94
CA ALA A 9 7.48 13.82 -4.52
C ALA A 9 7.92 12.62 -3.65
N GLN A 10 8.68 12.90 -2.59
CA GLN A 10 9.05 11.91 -1.59
C GLN A 10 7.98 11.80 -0.50
N LYS A 11 7.95 10.67 0.22
CA LYS A 11 7.06 10.50 1.37
C LYS A 11 7.53 11.35 2.56
N PRO A 12 6.63 11.89 3.39
CA PRO A 12 5.18 11.92 3.22
C PRO A 12 4.76 12.87 2.10
N ARG A 13 3.96 12.38 1.14
CA ARG A 13 3.59 13.13 -0.07
C ARG A 13 2.39 14.03 0.21
N ALA A 14 2.39 15.22 -0.36
CA ALA A 14 1.23 16.12 -0.42
C ALA A 14 0.57 16.15 -1.83
N GLN A 15 1.28 15.67 -2.85
CA GLN A 15 0.83 15.64 -4.25
C GLN A 15 1.39 14.39 -4.96
N GLY A 16 0.77 13.99 -6.08
CA GLY A 16 1.15 12.76 -6.77
C GLY A 16 0.86 11.50 -5.95
N LEU A 17 -0.21 11.54 -5.17
CA LEU A 17 -0.64 10.49 -4.24
C LEU A 17 -1.10 9.25 -5.00
N THR A 18 -0.72 8.08 -4.49
CA THR A 18 -1.18 6.78 -4.97
C THR A 18 -1.99 6.09 -3.88
N MET A 19 -3.29 5.88 -4.14
CA MET A 19 -4.15 5.06 -3.30
C MET A 19 -4.42 3.73 -3.98
N VAL A 20 -4.18 2.61 -3.29
CA VAL A 20 -4.48 1.25 -3.77
C VAL A 20 -5.69 0.70 -3.02
N ILE A 21 -6.58 0.01 -3.74
CA ILE A 21 -7.71 -0.70 -3.13
C ILE A 21 -7.34 -2.17 -2.91
N ASP A 22 -7.47 -2.64 -1.66
CA ASP A 22 -7.46 -4.07 -1.35
C ASP A 22 -8.90 -4.59 -1.39
N ASN A 23 -9.22 -5.35 -2.43
CA ASN A 23 -10.53 -5.96 -2.65
C ASN A 23 -10.68 -7.35 -1.97
N GLY A 24 -9.75 -7.75 -1.10
CA GLY A 24 -9.79 -9.03 -0.39
C GLY A 24 -8.64 -9.96 -0.72
N LEU A 25 -7.44 -9.43 -1.01
CA LEU A 25 -6.26 -10.25 -1.33
C LEU A 25 -5.93 -11.24 -0.21
N PRO A 26 -5.41 -12.44 -0.52
CA PRO A 26 -4.80 -13.30 0.48
C PRO A 26 -3.71 -12.55 1.27
N THR A 27 -3.62 -12.79 2.58
CA THR A 27 -2.72 -12.02 3.47
C THR A 27 -1.27 -12.03 3.00
N LYS A 28 -0.72 -13.16 2.57
CA LYS A 28 0.67 -13.23 2.12
C LYS A 28 0.90 -12.41 0.85
N GLN A 29 0.00 -12.52 -0.12
CA GLN A 29 0.07 -11.71 -1.35
C GLN A 29 -0.04 -10.21 -1.05
N PHE A 30 -0.92 -9.82 -0.13
CA PHE A 30 -1.01 -8.43 0.32
C PHE A 30 0.32 -7.95 0.90
N ILE A 31 0.96 -8.75 1.76
CA ILE A 31 2.25 -8.43 2.36
C ILE A 31 3.32 -8.27 1.27
N ASP A 32 3.42 -9.21 0.33
CA ASP A 32 4.38 -9.15 -0.77
C ASP A 32 4.21 -7.87 -1.61
N VAL A 33 2.97 -7.42 -1.81
CA VAL A 33 2.67 -6.16 -2.52
C VAL A 33 3.21 -4.96 -1.74
N ILE A 34 2.97 -4.88 -0.43
CA ILE A 34 3.42 -3.78 0.41
C ILE A 34 4.95 -3.77 0.52
N GLU A 35 5.59 -4.92 0.72
CA GLU A 35 7.05 -5.02 0.81
C GLU A 35 7.73 -4.64 -0.52
N SER A 36 7.16 -5.06 -1.65
CA SER A 36 7.78 -4.82 -2.96
C SER A 36 7.52 -3.41 -3.51
N HIS A 37 6.39 -2.78 -3.17
CA HIS A 37 5.93 -1.54 -3.81
C HIS A 37 5.57 -0.42 -2.83
N GLY A 38 5.78 -0.60 -1.52
CA GLY A 38 5.31 0.32 -0.48
C GLY A 38 5.85 1.74 -0.60
N GLU A 39 7.05 1.93 -1.15
CA GLU A 39 7.60 3.27 -1.45
C GLU A 39 6.70 4.08 -2.39
N HIS A 40 5.93 3.40 -3.24
CA HIS A 40 5.11 4.02 -4.28
C HIS A 40 3.64 4.17 -3.91
N ILE A 41 3.21 3.63 -2.76
CA ILE A 41 1.83 3.64 -2.29
C ILE A 41 1.72 4.60 -1.11
N ASP A 42 0.74 5.49 -1.11
CA ASP A 42 0.52 6.45 -0.02
C ASP A 42 -0.67 6.08 0.86
N PHE A 43 -1.65 5.37 0.31
CA PHE A 43 -2.82 4.92 1.07
C PHE A 43 -3.30 3.54 0.61
N ILE A 44 -3.75 2.73 1.56
CA ILE A 44 -4.54 1.51 1.29
C ILE A 44 -5.98 1.74 1.69
N LYS A 45 -6.90 1.55 0.73
CA LYS A 45 -8.32 1.43 0.99
C LYS A 45 -8.70 -0.05 1.03
N PHE A 46 -9.05 -0.57 2.20
CA PHE A 46 -9.73 -1.87 2.29
C PHE A 46 -11.15 -1.70 1.75
N GLY A 47 -11.45 -2.35 0.63
CA GLY A 47 -12.66 -2.10 -0.13
C GLY A 47 -13.93 -2.46 0.64
N TRP A 48 -14.93 -1.57 0.62
CA TRP A 48 -16.30 -1.84 1.07
C TRP A 48 -16.34 -2.48 2.47
N GLY A 49 -16.63 -3.78 2.56
CA GLY A 49 -16.68 -4.56 3.81
C GLY A 49 -15.60 -5.62 3.93
N THR A 50 -14.55 -5.61 3.09
CA THR A 50 -13.51 -6.65 3.09
C THR A 50 -12.76 -6.72 4.42
N SER A 51 -12.63 -5.59 5.13
CA SER A 51 -12.03 -5.54 6.47
C SER A 51 -12.80 -6.37 7.50
N VAL A 52 -14.13 -6.44 7.39
CA VAL A 52 -15.01 -7.16 8.32
C VAL A 52 -14.87 -8.68 8.18
N VAL A 53 -14.67 -9.16 6.95
CA VAL A 53 -14.61 -10.60 6.62
C VAL A 53 -13.19 -11.14 6.49
N SER A 54 -12.17 -10.28 6.50
CA SER A 54 -10.76 -10.68 6.42
C SER A 54 -10.28 -11.23 7.77
N SER A 55 -10.14 -12.55 7.88
CA SER A 55 -9.68 -13.24 9.10
C SER A 55 -8.37 -12.69 9.68
N ASN A 56 -7.48 -12.17 8.83
CA ASN A 56 -6.17 -11.64 9.21
C ASN A 56 -6.05 -10.12 8.99
N PHE A 57 -7.16 -9.38 9.12
CA PHE A 57 -7.16 -7.92 8.91
C PHE A 57 -6.14 -7.18 9.78
N ALA A 58 -6.02 -7.57 11.05
CA ALA A 58 -5.06 -6.95 11.98
C ALA A 58 -3.61 -7.06 11.47
N ARG A 59 -3.22 -8.20 10.88
CA ARG A 59 -1.89 -8.37 10.30
C ARG A 59 -1.69 -7.48 9.08
N LYS A 60 -2.68 -7.37 8.19
CA LYS A 60 -2.61 -6.45 7.05
C LYS A 60 -2.43 -5.00 7.50
N LEU A 61 -3.19 -4.58 8.51
CA LEU A 61 -3.09 -3.23 9.06
C LEU A 61 -1.71 -2.95 9.68
N GLN A 62 -1.14 -3.94 10.37
CA GLN A 62 0.21 -3.83 10.94
C GLN A 62 1.26 -3.60 9.84
N VAL A 63 1.23 -4.39 8.76
CA VAL A 63 2.19 -4.27 7.65
C VAL A 63 2.09 -2.92 6.94
N VAL A 64 0.88 -2.39 6.75
CA VAL A 64 0.66 -1.04 6.20
C VAL A 64 1.33 0.03 7.08
N LYS A 65 1.13 -0.03 8.40
CA LYS A 65 1.73 0.90 9.37
C LYS A 65 3.25 0.80 9.40
N GLU A 66 3.79 -0.42 9.42
CA GLU A 66 5.24 -0.68 9.39
C GLU A 66 5.90 -0.10 8.13
N ALA A 67 5.18 -0.09 7.00
CA ALA A 67 5.64 0.48 5.74
C ALA A 67 5.46 2.01 5.61
N GLY A 68 4.92 2.69 6.63
CA GLY A 68 4.63 4.13 6.57
C GLY A 68 3.63 4.48 5.47
N ILE A 69 2.60 3.64 5.31
CA ILE A 69 1.44 3.82 4.41
C ILE A 69 0.19 4.08 5.25
#